data_AF-A0A2M9R5M5-F1
#
_entry.id   AF-A0A2M9R5M5-F1
#
_cell.length_a   1.000
_cell.length_b   1.000
_cell.length_c   1.000
_cell.angle_alpha   90.00
_cell.angle_beta   90.00
_cell.angle_gamma   90.00
#
_symmetry.space_group_name_H-M   'P 1'
#
loop_
_entity.id
_entity.type
_entity.pdbx_description
1 polymer ?
#
loop_
_entity_poly.entity_id
_entity_poly.type
_entity_poly.pdbx_seq_one_letter_code
_entity_poly.pdbx_strand_id
1 'polypeptide(L)'
;MNKYKDQDLKSFFNNLGADLIEEKNRQQDEENKRIHQEFISNLKIGKCFLCGGDMDSFEESKTCFHWFTYPKGIRKKHFESYLKKPIGFFKLDSYFRWLANSEVFLTNINDLKNETSSTSFLESTFKYKNIEWAFSVGNTDLEGHQNAKIGAEPHYHIQMIVDDRIFLKFNDFHIPFSDEDLFMIELQKQMEGQILINQGSMNAGVGILENEELFEEIEKLMVRADDVNTAPFNRQSMIIAPEGQTIDGEIIQKAIEESSRTKEPVSKIIQRLIKDVKVITQIIPGEAVPDMTKRSGKK
;
A
#
# COMPACT_ATOMS: atom_id res chain seq x y z
N MET A 1 25.70 4.87 5.42
CA MET A 1 25.19 4.49 6.76
C MET A 1 24.11 5.49 7.20
N ASN A 2 22.99 5.04 7.78
CA ASN A 2 21.92 5.94 8.23
C ASN A 2 22.38 6.77 9.45
N LYS A 3 22.46 8.11 9.29
CA LYS A 3 22.95 9.04 10.32
C LYS A 3 22.02 9.23 11.52
N TYR A 4 20.77 8.77 11.43
CA TYR A 4 19.78 8.89 12.50
C TYR A 4 19.80 7.71 13.46
N LYS A 5 20.48 6.61 13.11
CA LYS A 5 20.52 5.36 13.90
C LYS A 5 20.97 5.55 15.34
N ASP A 6 21.89 6.48 15.57
CA ASP A 6 22.45 6.77 16.90
C ASP A 6 21.75 7.94 17.62
N GLN A 7 20.63 8.43 17.08
CA GLN A 7 19.83 9.50 17.68
C GLN A 7 18.60 8.92 18.39
N ASP A 8 18.25 9.46 19.55
CA ASP A 8 17.03 9.08 20.29
C ASP A 8 15.83 9.90 19.80
N LEU A 9 15.32 9.52 18.62
CA LEU A 9 14.17 10.17 18.00
C LEU A 9 12.90 9.96 18.84
N LYS A 10 12.75 8.77 19.42
CA LYS A 10 11.61 8.45 20.27
C LYS A 10 11.48 9.41 21.45
N SER A 11 12.57 9.65 22.18
CA SER A 11 12.57 10.61 23.28
C SER A 11 12.27 12.03 22.80
N PHE A 12 12.84 12.44 21.66
CA PHE A 12 12.52 13.75 21.08
C PHE A 12 11.01 13.92 20.83
N PHE A 13 10.35 12.96 20.17
CA PHE A 13 8.92 13.04 19.87
C PHE A 13 8.04 12.90 21.12
N ASN A 14 8.39 12.04 22.07
CA ASN A 14 7.64 11.88 23.33
C ASN A 14 7.68 13.12 24.22
N ASN A 15 8.67 13.99 24.01
CA ASN A 15 8.79 15.27 24.72
C ASN A 15 8.10 16.44 23.98
N LEU A 16 7.50 16.19 22.81
CA LEU A 16 6.60 17.17 22.18
C LEU A 16 5.30 17.18 22.98
N GLY A 17 4.91 18.33 23.52
CA GLY A 17 3.65 18.47 24.26
C GLY A 17 2.44 18.05 23.40
N ALA A 18 1.43 17.44 24.01
CA ALA A 18 0.25 16.91 23.33
C ALA A 18 -0.43 17.95 22.43
N ASP A 19 -0.57 19.19 22.90
CA ASP A 19 -1.17 20.30 22.14
C ASP A 19 -0.42 20.60 20.85
N LEU A 20 0.92 20.52 20.88
CA LEU A 20 1.75 20.73 19.70
C LEU A 20 1.61 19.57 18.71
N ILE A 21 1.53 18.34 19.21
CA ILE A 21 1.31 17.14 18.38
C ILE A 21 -0.05 17.25 17.68
N GLU A 22 -1.11 17.56 18.43
CA GLU A 22 -2.47 17.69 17.88
C GLU A 22 -2.53 18.78 16.81
N GLU A 23 -1.98 19.97 17.08
CA GLU A 23 -1.96 21.06 16.11
C GLU A 23 -1.17 20.69 14.85
N LYS A 24 -0.02 20.00 14.99
CA LYS A 24 0.77 19.56 13.84
C LYS A 24 0.08 18.48 13.03
N ASN A 25 -0.57 17.52 13.68
CA ASN A 25 -1.38 16.50 13.00
C ASN A 25 -2.53 17.14 12.22
N ARG A 26 -3.24 18.10 12.82
CA ARG A 26 -4.33 18.82 12.15
C ARG A 26 -3.84 19.60 10.92
N GLN A 27 -2.74 20.34 11.05
CA GLN A 27 -2.12 21.06 9.93
C GLN A 27 -1.70 20.12 8.80
N GLN A 28 -1.10 18.97 9.15
CA GLN A 28 -0.69 17.97 8.19
C GLN A 28 -1.88 17.32 7.47
N ASP A 29 -2.96 16.99 8.20
CA ASP A 29 -4.16 16.40 7.63
C ASP A 29 -4.88 17.36 6.66
N GLU A 30 -4.95 18.65 7.01
CA GLU A 30 -5.51 19.69 6.14
C GLU A 30 -4.71 19.83 4.84
N GLU A 31 -3.38 19.86 4.94
CA GLU A 31 -2.50 19.97 3.78
C GLU A 31 -2.55 18.71 2.90
N ASN A 32 -2.54 17.52 3.51
CA ASN A 32 -2.67 16.25 2.80
C ASN A 32 -3.97 16.18 1.99
N LYS A 33 -5.09 16.61 2.57
CA LYS A 33 -6.38 16.69 1.86
C LYS A 33 -6.31 17.66 0.69
N ARG A 34 -5.71 18.84 0.89
CA ARG A 34 -5.57 19.86 -0.16
C ARG A 34 -4.72 19.35 -1.33
N ILE A 35 -3.54 18.79 -1.05
CA ILE A 35 -2.64 18.27 -2.08
C ILE A 35 -3.27 17.08 -2.81
N HIS A 36 -3.92 16.16 -2.10
CA HIS A 36 -4.59 15.03 -2.75
C HIS A 36 -5.75 15.48 -3.66
N GLN A 37 -6.53 16.49 -3.25
CA GLN A 37 -7.57 17.07 -4.10
C GLN A 37 -6.98 17.69 -5.38
N GLU A 38 -5.83 18.35 -5.27
CA GLU A 38 -5.09 18.88 -6.42
C GLU A 38 -4.60 17.75 -7.35
N PHE A 39 -4.07 16.66 -6.78
CA PHE A 39 -3.70 15.46 -7.51
C PHE A 39 -4.88 14.89 -8.32
N ILE A 40 -6.02 14.62 -7.67
CA ILE A 40 -7.20 14.04 -8.32
C ILE A 40 -7.74 14.98 -9.40
N SER A 41 -7.76 16.29 -9.14
CA SER A 41 -8.28 17.27 -10.10
C SER A 41 -7.43 17.33 -11.37
N ASN A 42 -6.10 17.30 -11.24
CA ASN A 42 -5.19 17.25 -12.38
C ASN A 42 -5.26 15.91 -13.12
N LEU A 43 -5.31 14.79 -12.38
CA LEU A 43 -5.37 13.45 -12.99
C LEU A 43 -6.62 13.29 -13.86
N LYS A 44 -7.77 13.80 -13.43
CA LYS A 44 -9.04 13.78 -14.18
C LYS A 44 -8.97 14.46 -15.54
N ILE A 45 -8.14 15.49 -15.67
CA ILE A 45 -7.93 16.23 -16.93
C ILE A 45 -6.67 15.76 -17.68
N GLY A 46 -6.09 14.63 -17.28
CA GLY A 46 -4.92 14.04 -17.94
C GLY A 46 -3.61 14.80 -17.68
N LYS A 47 -3.53 15.58 -16.60
CA LYS A 47 -2.34 16.37 -16.23
C LYS A 47 -1.61 15.78 -15.03
N CYS A 48 -0.29 15.88 -15.04
CA CYS A 48 0.55 15.56 -13.89
C CYS A 48 0.54 16.74 -12.90
N PHE A 49 0.06 16.51 -11.67
CA PHE A 49 0.02 17.55 -10.64
C PHE A 49 1.42 18.06 -10.20
N LEU A 50 2.47 17.25 -10.37
CA LEU A 50 3.83 17.62 -9.96
C LEU A 50 4.52 18.54 -10.96
N CYS A 51 4.29 18.35 -12.26
CA CYS A 51 5.01 19.09 -13.30
C CYS A 51 4.11 19.94 -14.22
N GLY A 52 2.79 19.75 -14.18
CA GLY A 52 1.80 20.40 -15.06
C GLY A 52 1.77 19.84 -16.49
N GLY A 53 2.62 18.87 -16.83
CA GLY A 53 2.66 18.22 -18.13
C GLY A 53 1.50 17.27 -18.36
N ASP A 54 1.30 16.82 -19.60
CA ASP A 54 0.34 15.76 -19.92
C ASP A 54 0.84 14.41 -19.40
N MET A 55 -0.07 13.59 -18.86
CA MET A 55 0.28 12.27 -18.30
C MET A 55 0.89 11.31 -19.34
N ASP A 56 0.62 11.50 -20.64
CA ASP A 56 1.20 10.72 -21.75
C ASP A 56 2.40 11.41 -22.42
N SER A 57 2.89 12.52 -21.85
CA SER A 57 4.07 13.23 -22.33
C SER A 57 5.23 13.05 -21.35
N PHE A 58 6.47 13.16 -21.84
CA PHE A 58 7.64 13.35 -20.98
C PHE A 58 8.61 14.33 -21.62
N GLU A 59 9.33 15.06 -20.76
CA GLU A 59 10.34 16.04 -21.16
C GLU A 59 11.66 15.71 -20.46
N GLU A 60 12.70 15.33 -21.21
CA GLU A 60 13.98 14.83 -20.65
C GLU A 60 14.67 15.84 -19.70
N SER A 61 14.50 17.15 -19.94
CA SER A 61 15.01 18.23 -19.07
C SER A 61 14.28 18.36 -17.73
N LYS A 62 13.08 17.77 -17.59
CA LYS A 62 12.21 17.92 -16.42
C LYS A 62 11.80 16.56 -15.85
N THR A 63 12.73 15.97 -15.09
CA THR A 63 12.51 14.71 -14.36
C THR A 63 11.31 14.82 -13.41
N CYS A 64 10.43 13.81 -13.41
CA CYS A 64 9.23 13.80 -12.60
C CYS A 64 8.69 12.38 -12.42
N PHE A 65 7.94 12.12 -11.34
CA PHE A 65 7.36 10.81 -11.08
C PHE A 65 6.38 10.31 -12.15
N HIS A 66 5.73 11.20 -12.92
CA HIS A 66 4.85 10.73 -14.01
C HIS A 66 5.58 9.93 -15.09
N TRP A 67 6.93 9.94 -15.15
CA TRP A 67 7.65 9.04 -16.05
C TRP A 67 7.38 7.57 -15.74
N PHE A 68 7.03 7.24 -14.49
CA PHE A 68 6.61 5.90 -14.09
C PHE A 68 5.23 5.51 -14.61
N THR A 69 4.42 6.43 -15.15
CA THR A 69 3.14 6.12 -15.82
C THR A 69 3.31 5.79 -17.31
N TYR A 70 4.54 5.47 -17.72
CA TYR A 70 4.91 5.05 -19.07
C TYR A 70 4.43 5.98 -20.20
N PRO A 71 4.72 7.29 -20.14
CA PRO A 71 4.34 8.23 -21.19
C PRO A 71 5.03 7.91 -22.53
N LYS A 72 4.41 8.31 -23.64
CA LYS A 72 4.89 8.04 -24.98
C LYS A 72 6.37 8.41 -25.18
N GLY A 73 7.15 7.41 -25.59
CA GLY A 73 8.56 7.56 -25.97
C GLY A 73 9.55 7.46 -24.80
N ILE A 74 9.08 7.28 -23.56
CA ILE A 74 9.95 7.00 -22.44
C ILE A 74 10.73 5.69 -22.69
N ARG A 75 12.00 5.67 -22.27
CA ARG A 75 12.89 4.52 -22.40
C ARG A 75 13.65 4.36 -21.09
N LYS A 76 14.06 3.14 -20.79
CA LYS A 76 14.86 2.82 -19.60
C LYS A 76 16.07 3.75 -19.40
N LYS A 77 16.76 4.14 -20.49
CA LYS A 77 17.91 5.06 -20.43
C LYS A 77 17.59 6.42 -19.77
N HIS A 78 16.34 6.90 -19.86
CA HIS A 78 15.96 8.18 -19.25
C HIS A 78 15.96 8.06 -17.71
N PHE A 79 15.74 6.87 -17.16
CA PHE A 79 15.82 6.63 -15.72
C PHE A 79 17.26 6.56 -15.20
N GLU A 80 18.27 6.35 -16.05
CA GLU A 80 19.65 6.15 -15.61
C GLU A 80 20.26 7.35 -14.89
N SER A 81 19.99 8.58 -15.33
CA SER A 81 20.46 9.79 -14.63
C SER A 81 19.55 10.17 -13.48
N TYR A 82 18.24 9.97 -13.66
CA TYR A 82 17.20 10.34 -12.70
C TYR A 82 17.32 9.53 -11.41
N LEU A 83 17.48 8.20 -11.51
CA LEU A 83 17.46 7.28 -10.37
C LEU A 83 18.82 7.08 -9.71
N LYS A 84 19.88 7.73 -10.21
CA LYS A 84 21.20 7.80 -9.53
C LYS A 84 21.20 8.74 -8.33
N LYS A 85 20.18 9.58 -8.19
CA LYS A 85 20.05 10.56 -7.11
C LYS A 85 18.88 10.20 -6.21
N PRO A 86 18.86 10.68 -4.96
CA PRO A 86 17.70 10.49 -4.11
C PRO A 86 16.49 11.22 -4.67
N ILE A 87 15.41 10.49 -4.90
CA ILE A 87 14.15 11.04 -5.43
C ILE A 87 13.02 11.08 -4.39
N GLY A 88 13.27 10.58 -3.18
CA GLY A 88 12.27 10.46 -2.11
C GLY A 88 11.47 9.17 -2.23
N PHE A 89 11.84 8.16 -1.44
CA PHE A 89 11.14 6.87 -1.40
C PHE A 89 9.68 7.04 -0.96
N PHE A 90 9.43 7.66 0.18
CA PHE A 90 8.05 7.80 0.71
C PHE A 90 7.17 8.69 -0.17
N LYS A 91 7.77 9.66 -0.87
CA LYS A 91 7.08 10.52 -1.84
C LYS A 91 6.66 9.73 -3.08
N LEU A 92 7.55 8.88 -3.59
CA LEU A 92 7.23 8.02 -4.73
C LEU A 92 6.22 6.94 -4.35
N ASP A 93 6.35 6.33 -3.17
CA ASP A 93 5.38 5.38 -2.61
C ASP A 93 3.98 6.00 -2.50
N SER A 94 3.87 7.19 -1.91
CA SER A 94 2.60 7.92 -1.85
C SER A 94 2.02 8.20 -3.25
N TYR A 95 2.87 8.56 -4.21
CA TYR A 95 2.43 8.80 -5.59
C TYR A 95 1.85 7.55 -6.26
N PHE A 96 2.49 6.39 -6.09
CA PHE A 96 1.98 5.12 -6.62
C PHE A 96 0.68 4.70 -5.93
N ARG A 97 0.60 4.85 -4.60
CA ARG A 97 -0.61 4.58 -3.83
C ARG A 97 -1.78 5.45 -4.30
N TRP A 98 -1.56 6.74 -4.53
CA TRP A 98 -2.58 7.65 -5.05
C TRP A 98 -3.05 7.28 -6.46
N LEU A 99 -2.13 6.89 -7.35
CA LEU A 99 -2.50 6.39 -8.68
C LEU A 99 -3.33 5.11 -8.58
N ALA A 100 -2.87 4.11 -7.83
CA ALA A 100 -3.56 2.84 -7.65
C ALA A 100 -4.97 3.02 -7.06
N ASN A 101 -5.08 3.78 -5.96
CA ASN A 101 -6.35 4.07 -5.29
C ASN A 101 -7.29 4.97 -6.11
N SER A 102 -6.78 5.69 -7.12
CA SER A 102 -7.63 6.48 -8.03
C SER A 102 -8.47 5.61 -8.99
N GLU A 103 -8.08 4.35 -9.21
CA GLU A 103 -8.86 3.41 -10.01
C GLU A 103 -9.83 2.61 -9.13
N VAL A 104 -9.28 1.89 -8.14
CA VAL A 104 -10.06 1.09 -7.20
C VAL A 104 -9.40 1.17 -5.83
N PHE A 105 -10.14 1.71 -4.87
CA PHE A 105 -9.65 1.93 -3.50
C PHE A 105 -9.29 0.60 -2.82
N LEU A 106 -8.10 0.55 -2.19
CA LEU A 106 -7.46 -0.61 -1.52
C LEU A 106 -7.05 -1.76 -2.44
N THR A 107 -7.86 -2.10 -3.44
CA THR A 107 -7.71 -3.32 -4.24
C THR A 107 -6.38 -3.38 -4.98
N ASN A 108 -5.92 -2.26 -5.54
CA ASN A 108 -4.74 -2.24 -6.40
C ASN A 108 -3.39 -2.19 -5.65
N ILE A 109 -3.37 -2.43 -4.33
CA ILE A 109 -2.17 -2.28 -3.49
C ILE A 109 -2.03 -3.49 -2.56
N ASN A 110 -0.97 -4.25 -2.75
CA ASN A 110 -0.54 -5.29 -1.83
C ASN A 110 0.70 -4.84 -1.05
N ASP A 111 0.49 -4.58 0.24
CA ASP A 111 1.50 -4.14 1.20
C ASP A 111 1.42 -4.94 2.52
N LEU A 112 0.97 -6.20 2.43
CA LEU A 112 0.92 -7.12 3.55
C LEU A 112 2.32 -7.50 4.05
N LYS A 113 2.61 -7.28 5.33
CA LYS A 113 3.88 -7.66 5.96
C LYS A 113 4.07 -9.17 5.99
N ASN A 114 3.01 -9.95 6.22
CA ASN A 114 3.08 -11.41 6.27
C ASN A 114 3.44 -12.04 4.91
N GLU A 115 3.26 -11.31 3.80
CA GLU A 115 3.68 -11.73 2.47
C GLU A 115 5.10 -11.27 2.14
N THR A 116 5.70 -10.36 2.90
CA THR A 116 7.09 -9.93 2.66
C THR A 116 8.07 -11.06 2.90
N SER A 117 9.17 -11.05 2.15
CA SER A 117 10.27 -11.98 2.34
C SER A 117 10.94 -11.77 3.70
N SER A 118 11.35 -12.84 4.38
CA SER A 118 11.99 -12.75 5.72
C SER A 118 13.32 -11.96 5.75
N THR A 119 13.95 -11.78 4.60
CA THR A 119 15.17 -11.00 4.41
C THR A 119 14.91 -9.55 4.00
N SER A 120 13.65 -9.20 3.74
CA SER A 120 13.21 -7.88 3.30
C SER A 120 12.69 -7.08 4.48
N PHE A 121 13.01 -5.78 4.48
CA PHE A 121 12.41 -4.82 5.38
C PHE A 121 11.04 -4.37 4.88
N LEU A 122 10.90 -4.20 3.56
CA LEU A 122 9.66 -3.78 2.92
C LEU A 122 9.59 -4.38 1.52
N GLU A 123 8.43 -4.94 1.19
CA GLU A 123 8.01 -5.28 -0.16
C GLU A 123 6.57 -4.78 -0.34
N SER A 124 6.27 -4.21 -1.49
CA SER A 124 4.91 -3.76 -1.82
C SER A 124 4.72 -3.76 -3.32
N THR A 125 3.50 -4.05 -3.76
CA THR A 125 3.10 -4.12 -5.17
C THR A 125 1.88 -3.26 -5.41
N PHE A 126 1.92 -2.50 -6.51
CA PHE A 126 0.91 -1.51 -6.87
C PHE A 126 0.51 -1.71 -8.33
N LYS A 127 -0.78 -1.60 -8.61
CA LYS A 127 -1.31 -1.67 -9.98
C LYS A 127 -1.99 -0.37 -10.37
N TYR A 128 -1.75 0.08 -11.59
CA TYR A 128 -2.45 1.20 -12.20
C TYR A 128 -2.55 0.99 -13.71
N LYS A 129 -3.77 0.86 -14.23
CA LYS A 129 -4.04 0.52 -15.62
C LYS A 129 -3.30 -0.77 -16.02
N ASN A 130 -2.49 -0.70 -17.06
CA ASN A 130 -1.63 -1.76 -17.59
C ASN A 130 -0.22 -1.78 -16.97
N ILE A 131 -0.02 -1.04 -15.87
CA ILE A 131 1.28 -0.88 -15.22
C ILE A 131 1.23 -1.52 -13.84
N GLU A 132 2.28 -2.26 -13.51
CA GLU A 132 2.55 -2.73 -12.15
C GLU A 132 3.90 -2.18 -11.70
N TRP A 133 3.94 -1.65 -10.48
CA TRP A 133 5.18 -1.29 -9.78
C TRP A 133 5.35 -2.17 -8.56
N ALA A 134 6.59 -2.52 -8.25
CA ALA A 134 6.93 -3.19 -7.02
C ALA A 134 8.16 -2.55 -6.37
N PHE A 135 8.08 -2.32 -5.06
CA PHE A 135 9.24 -1.95 -4.25
C PHE A 135 9.83 -3.18 -3.57
N SER A 136 11.15 -3.19 -3.45
CA SER A 136 11.86 -4.14 -2.61
C SER A 136 12.99 -3.43 -1.88
N VAL A 137 13.01 -3.59 -0.56
CA VAL A 137 14.05 -3.10 0.33
C VAL A 137 14.52 -4.27 1.18
N GLY A 138 15.71 -4.79 0.91
CA GLY A 138 16.35 -5.78 1.76
C GLY A 138 16.79 -5.18 3.10
N ASN A 139 16.89 -6.00 4.15
CA ASN A 139 17.46 -5.55 5.42
C ASN A 139 18.90 -5.00 5.26
N THR A 140 19.70 -5.62 4.39
CA THR A 140 21.06 -5.16 4.06
C THR A 140 21.07 -3.91 3.18
N ASP A 141 20.03 -3.70 2.37
CA ASP A 141 19.92 -2.51 1.51
C ASP A 141 19.72 -1.23 2.35
N LEU A 142 19.20 -1.34 3.58
CA LEU A 142 19.10 -0.23 4.54
C LEU A 142 20.45 0.22 5.12
N GLU A 143 21.43 -0.68 5.17
CA GLU A 143 22.77 -0.36 5.67
C GLU A 143 23.67 0.13 4.53
N GLY A 144 23.41 -0.37 3.32
CA GLY A 144 24.27 -0.23 2.16
C GLY A 144 25.36 -1.31 2.14
N HIS A 145 25.83 -1.62 0.94
CA HIS A 145 26.83 -2.65 0.70
C HIS A 145 28.24 -2.04 0.76
N GLN A 146 28.79 -1.85 1.97
CA GLN A 146 30.02 -1.07 2.22
C GLN A 146 31.23 -1.41 1.31
N ASN A 147 31.32 -2.65 0.82
CA ASN A 147 32.41 -3.11 -0.05
C ASN A 147 32.06 -3.13 -1.55
N ALA A 148 30.86 -2.68 -1.93
CA ALA A 148 30.39 -2.68 -3.31
C ALA A 148 30.58 -1.32 -3.97
N LYS A 149 30.87 -1.30 -5.27
CA LYS A 149 30.91 -0.05 -6.07
C LYS A 149 29.51 0.53 -6.34
N ILE A 150 28.48 -0.32 -6.30
CA ILE A 150 27.09 0.03 -6.56
C ILE A 150 26.29 -0.40 -5.33
N GLY A 151 25.40 0.47 -4.85
CA GLY A 151 24.60 0.21 -3.65
C GLY A 151 25.40 0.33 -2.35
N ALA A 152 26.55 1.04 -2.35
CA ALA A 152 27.36 1.26 -1.17
C ALA A 152 26.61 2.02 -0.06
N GLU A 153 25.75 2.94 -0.47
CA GLU A 153 24.86 3.68 0.41
C GLU A 153 23.49 2.99 0.54
N PRO A 154 22.75 3.26 1.62
CA PRO A 154 21.38 2.80 1.77
C PRO A 154 20.52 3.12 0.55
N HIS A 155 19.79 2.12 0.05
CA HIS A 155 19.03 2.24 -1.20
C HIS A 155 17.82 1.31 -1.22
N TYR A 156 16.98 1.50 -2.24
CA TYR A 156 15.84 0.65 -2.54
C TYR A 156 15.81 0.27 -4.02
N HIS A 157 14.98 -0.71 -4.34
CA HIS A 157 14.79 -1.21 -5.69
C HIS A 157 13.35 -1.05 -6.15
N ILE A 158 13.18 -0.84 -7.45
CA ILE A 158 11.89 -0.78 -8.12
C ILE A 158 11.89 -1.76 -9.29
N GLN A 159 10.81 -2.51 -9.42
CA GLN A 159 10.42 -3.15 -10.67
C GLN A 159 9.22 -2.41 -11.26
N MET A 160 9.21 -2.29 -12.59
CA MET A 160 8.08 -1.74 -13.34
C MET A 160 7.76 -2.68 -14.50
N ILE A 161 6.53 -3.16 -14.54
CA ILE A 161 5.96 -3.97 -15.62
C ILE A 161 4.96 -3.11 -16.37
N VAL A 162 4.97 -3.18 -17.71
CA VAL A 162 3.99 -2.53 -18.58
C VAL A 162 3.50 -3.55 -19.59
N ASP A 163 2.18 -3.72 -19.72
CA ASP A 163 1.57 -4.72 -20.61
C ASP A 163 2.17 -6.12 -20.38
N ASP A 164 2.28 -6.53 -19.12
CA ASP A 164 2.85 -7.81 -18.66
C ASP A 164 4.33 -8.02 -19.05
N ARG A 165 5.04 -6.96 -19.47
CA ARG A 165 6.46 -7.00 -19.82
C ARG A 165 7.28 -6.16 -18.87
N ILE A 166 8.35 -6.75 -18.35
CA ILE A 166 9.27 -6.05 -17.45
C ILE A 166 9.97 -4.92 -18.22
N PHE A 167 9.68 -3.68 -17.83
CA PHE A 167 10.31 -2.47 -18.35
C PHE A 167 11.53 -2.07 -17.51
N LEU A 168 11.38 -2.06 -16.18
CA LEU A 168 12.47 -1.90 -15.21
C LEU A 168 12.55 -3.15 -14.32
N LYS A 169 13.75 -3.69 -14.13
CA LYS A 169 14.04 -4.79 -13.20
C LYS A 169 14.55 -4.23 -11.88
N PHE A 170 14.31 -4.92 -10.76
CA PHE A 170 14.87 -4.56 -9.46
C PHE A 170 16.39 -4.28 -9.51
N ASN A 171 17.16 -5.10 -10.22
CA ASN A 171 18.62 -4.97 -10.30
C ASN A 171 19.12 -3.86 -11.25
N ASP A 172 18.22 -3.15 -11.93
CA ASP A 172 18.61 -2.09 -12.87
C ASP A 172 19.16 -0.86 -12.13
N PHE A 173 18.58 -0.52 -10.98
CA PHE A 173 18.92 0.68 -10.22
C PHE A 173 18.99 0.38 -8.73
N HIS A 174 19.99 0.98 -8.06
CA HIS A 174 20.10 1.03 -6.60
C HIS A 174 19.79 2.48 -6.22
N ILE A 175 18.51 2.77 -5.96
CA ILE A 175 18.03 4.14 -5.82
C ILE A 175 18.34 4.60 -4.40
N PRO A 176 19.22 5.61 -4.21
CA PRO A 176 19.62 6.00 -2.87
C PRO A 176 18.44 6.62 -2.12
N PHE A 177 18.33 6.31 -0.83
CA PHE A 177 17.40 7.01 0.05
C PHE A 177 17.80 8.48 0.20
N SER A 178 16.81 9.37 0.31
CA SER A 178 17.06 10.76 0.71
C SER A 178 17.28 10.86 2.21
N ASP A 179 17.76 12.02 2.66
CA ASP A 179 17.95 12.29 4.09
C ASP A 179 16.63 12.16 4.88
N GLU A 180 15.55 12.67 4.30
CA GLU A 180 14.19 12.58 4.83
C GLU A 180 13.71 11.12 4.90
N ASP A 181 14.00 10.31 3.88
CA ASP A 181 13.64 8.89 3.91
C ASP A 181 14.40 8.16 5.02
N LEU A 182 15.70 8.43 5.18
CA LEU A 182 16.51 7.81 6.24
C LEU A 182 16.02 8.19 7.63
N PHE A 183 15.61 9.45 7.83
CA PHE A 183 14.97 9.90 9.06
C PHE A 183 13.67 9.14 9.32
N MET A 184 12.79 9.07 8.33
CA MET A 184 11.48 8.42 8.45
C MET A 184 11.59 6.92 8.71
N ILE A 185 12.52 6.22 8.05
CA ILE A 185 12.81 4.81 8.29
C ILE A 185 13.27 4.59 9.73
N GLU A 186 14.16 5.43 10.23
CA GLU A 186 14.67 5.28 11.60
C GLU A 186 13.61 5.60 12.64
N LEU A 187 12.82 6.66 12.41
CA LEU A 187 11.69 7.02 13.25
C LEU A 187 10.67 5.87 13.34
N GLN A 188 10.35 5.24 12.21
CA GLN A 188 9.47 4.05 12.15
C GLN A 188 10.00 2.89 13.00
N LYS A 189 11.30 2.62 12.92
CA LYS A 189 11.94 1.54 13.70
C LYS A 189 11.93 1.83 15.20
N GLN A 190 12.23 3.06 15.61
CA GLN A 190 12.31 3.41 17.03
C GLN A 190 10.95 3.51 17.71
N MET A 191 9.91 3.87 16.95
CA MET A 191 8.57 4.12 17.47
C MET A 191 7.53 3.11 16.93
N GLU A 192 7.97 1.92 16.56
CA GLU A 192 7.11 0.85 16.06
C GLU A 192 5.88 0.65 16.96
N GLY A 193 4.68 0.65 16.37
CA GLY A 193 3.40 0.53 17.07
C GLY A 193 2.94 1.79 17.83
N GLN A 194 3.74 2.85 17.91
CA GLN A 194 3.40 4.10 18.61
C GLN A 194 3.10 5.27 17.68
N ILE A 195 3.67 5.27 16.46
CA ILE A 195 3.31 6.24 15.43
C ILE A 195 2.37 5.57 14.44
N LEU A 196 1.12 6.01 14.43
CA LEU A 196 0.35 6.02 13.20
C LEU A 196 0.99 7.10 12.33
N ILE A 197 1.97 6.74 11.50
CA ILE A 197 2.36 7.62 10.42
C ILE A 197 1.14 7.62 9.54
N ASN A 198 0.29 8.61 9.75
CA ASN A 198 -0.94 8.80 9.00
C ASN A 198 -0.50 9.09 7.58
N GLN A 199 -0.28 8.04 6.81
CA GLN A 199 -0.21 8.12 5.37
C GLN A 199 -1.57 8.58 4.79
N GLY A 200 -2.58 8.82 5.64
CA GLY A 200 -3.94 9.15 5.26
C GLY A 200 -4.66 7.89 4.82
N SER A 201 -5.98 7.88 4.97
CA SER A 201 -6.84 6.87 4.33
C SER A 201 -6.57 6.75 2.82
N MET A 202 -6.08 7.83 2.19
CA MET A 202 -5.80 7.94 0.76
C MET A 202 -4.61 7.09 0.28
N ASN A 203 -3.73 6.64 1.18
CA ASN A 203 -2.59 5.78 0.87
C ASN A 203 -2.84 4.29 1.19
N ALA A 204 -4.00 3.95 1.74
CA ALA A 204 -4.24 2.62 2.25
C ALA A 204 -4.18 1.54 1.14
N GLY A 205 -3.57 0.41 1.47
CA GLY A 205 -3.64 -0.84 0.73
C GLY A 205 -4.25 -1.96 1.59
N VAL A 206 -4.17 -3.20 1.13
CA VAL A 206 -4.74 -4.36 1.85
C VAL A 206 -3.98 -4.72 3.14
N GLY A 207 -2.80 -4.13 3.38
CA GLY A 207 -2.07 -4.19 4.65
C GLY A 207 -2.90 -3.74 5.86
N ILE A 208 -4.01 -3.02 5.64
CA ILE A 208 -4.98 -2.67 6.69
C ILE A 208 -5.55 -3.91 7.43
N LEU A 209 -5.53 -5.09 6.80
CA LEU A 209 -5.96 -6.35 7.42
C LEU A 209 -5.04 -6.81 8.56
N GLU A 210 -3.81 -6.30 8.65
CA GLU A 210 -2.86 -6.61 9.72
C GLU A 210 -3.01 -5.68 10.93
N ASN A 211 -3.95 -4.73 10.88
CA ASN A 211 -4.29 -3.88 12.01
C ASN A 211 -5.49 -4.47 12.77
N GLU A 212 -5.21 -5.08 13.92
CA GLU A 212 -6.22 -5.71 14.78
C GLU A 212 -7.31 -4.72 15.25
N GLU A 213 -6.95 -3.47 15.54
CA GLU A 213 -7.90 -2.44 15.99
C GLU A 213 -8.91 -2.08 14.89
N LEU A 214 -8.49 -2.17 13.61
CA LEU A 214 -9.35 -1.90 12.47
C LEU A 214 -10.17 -3.12 12.04
N PHE A 215 -9.76 -4.33 12.40
CA PHE A 215 -10.42 -5.56 11.96
C PHE A 215 -11.91 -5.58 12.33
N GLU A 216 -12.27 -5.21 13.56
CA GLU A 216 -13.67 -5.18 14.02
C GLU A 216 -14.52 -4.17 13.22
N GLU A 217 -13.97 -2.99 12.95
CA GLU A 217 -14.67 -1.97 12.16
C GLU A 217 -14.77 -2.36 10.67
N ILE A 218 -13.74 -2.95 10.08
CA ILE A 218 -13.78 -3.51 8.72
C ILE A 218 -14.88 -4.57 8.64
N GLU A 219 -14.88 -5.52 9.57
CA GLU A 219 -15.89 -6.59 9.62
C GLU A 219 -17.30 -6.03 9.77
N LYS A 220 -17.49 -4.99 10.58
CA LYS A 220 -18.78 -4.34 10.76
C LYS A 220 -19.26 -3.61 9.50
N LEU A 221 -18.38 -2.86 8.85
CA LEU A 221 -18.69 -2.01 7.69
C LEU A 221 -18.75 -2.77 6.37
N MET A 222 -18.21 -3.99 6.31
CA MET A 222 -18.18 -4.79 5.10
C MET A 222 -19.57 -5.15 4.58
N VAL A 223 -19.71 -4.99 3.27
CA VAL A 223 -20.88 -5.38 2.49
C VAL A 223 -20.45 -6.33 1.37
N ARG A 224 -21.39 -7.14 0.90
CA ARG A 224 -21.19 -8.01 -0.24
C ARG A 224 -20.99 -7.18 -1.51
N ALA A 225 -19.87 -7.43 -2.19
CA ALA A 225 -19.61 -6.88 -3.51
C ALA A 225 -20.48 -7.54 -4.59
N ASP A 226 -20.82 -6.76 -5.63
CA ASP A 226 -21.51 -7.27 -6.82
C ASP A 226 -20.56 -7.99 -7.78
N ASP A 227 -19.32 -7.52 -7.86
CA ASP A 227 -18.24 -8.13 -8.63
C ASP A 227 -17.08 -8.50 -7.70
N VAL A 228 -16.72 -9.78 -7.69
CA VAL A 228 -15.61 -10.31 -6.90
C VAL A 228 -14.27 -9.79 -7.44
N ASN A 229 -14.19 -9.49 -8.74
CA ASN A 229 -12.96 -9.02 -9.40
C ASN A 229 -12.61 -7.55 -9.11
N THR A 230 -13.42 -6.86 -8.30
CA THR A 230 -13.11 -5.50 -7.84
C THR A 230 -13.02 -5.40 -6.32
N ALA A 231 -13.37 -6.48 -5.60
CA ALA A 231 -13.46 -6.48 -4.16
C ALA A 231 -12.04 -6.51 -3.55
N PRO A 232 -11.71 -5.60 -2.61
CA PRO A 232 -10.40 -5.61 -1.97
C PRO A 232 -10.22 -6.80 -1.01
N PHE A 233 -11.34 -7.37 -0.53
CA PHE A 233 -11.35 -8.41 0.49
C PHE A 233 -12.20 -9.60 0.07
N ASN A 234 -11.72 -10.79 0.40
CA ASN A 234 -12.49 -12.02 0.41
C ASN A 234 -12.83 -12.39 1.86
N ARG A 235 -14.11 -12.33 2.20
CA ARG A 235 -14.63 -12.66 3.52
C ARG A 235 -15.14 -14.09 3.52
N GLN A 236 -14.42 -14.96 4.21
CA GLN A 236 -14.77 -16.37 4.38
C GLN A 236 -15.43 -16.60 5.74
N SER A 237 -16.39 -17.53 5.80
CA SER A 237 -17.06 -17.87 7.06
C SER A 237 -17.32 -19.35 7.18
N MET A 238 -17.05 -19.89 8.35
CA MET A 238 -17.46 -21.22 8.78
C MET A 238 -18.63 -21.09 9.75
N ILE A 239 -19.73 -21.75 9.44
CA ILE A 239 -20.96 -21.73 10.24
C ILE A 239 -21.13 -23.11 10.84
N ILE A 240 -21.21 -23.17 12.17
CA ILE A 240 -21.24 -24.40 12.95
C ILE A 240 -22.56 -24.44 13.69
N ALA A 241 -23.34 -25.50 13.44
CA ALA A 241 -24.59 -25.75 14.13
C ALA A 241 -24.36 -25.89 15.64
N PRO A 242 -25.33 -25.50 16.48
CA PRO A 242 -25.30 -25.85 17.90
C PRO A 242 -25.18 -27.38 18.09
N GLU A 243 -24.60 -27.79 19.21
CA GLU A 243 -24.40 -29.20 19.51
C GLU A 243 -25.73 -29.98 19.48
N GLY A 244 -25.73 -31.11 18.79
CA GLY A 244 -26.93 -31.95 18.60
C GLY A 244 -27.96 -31.39 17.62
N GLN A 245 -27.68 -30.27 16.94
CA GLN A 245 -28.59 -29.66 15.96
C GLN A 245 -28.03 -29.73 14.54
N THR A 246 -28.90 -29.46 13.57
CA THR A 246 -28.56 -29.30 12.16
C THR A 246 -29.03 -27.92 11.69
N ILE A 247 -28.39 -27.40 10.64
CA ILE A 247 -28.83 -26.17 9.99
C ILE A 247 -29.77 -26.55 8.85
N ASP A 248 -30.99 -26.03 8.89
CA ASP A 248 -31.97 -26.23 7.83
C ASP A 248 -31.52 -25.51 6.54
N GLY A 249 -31.59 -26.22 5.41
CA GLY A 249 -31.29 -25.68 4.09
C GLY A 249 -32.18 -24.51 3.70
N GLU A 250 -33.44 -24.47 4.14
CA GLU A 250 -34.33 -23.34 3.88
C GLU A 250 -33.84 -22.05 4.56
N ILE A 251 -33.21 -22.15 5.73
CA ILE A 251 -32.62 -21.00 6.43
C ILE A 251 -31.41 -20.48 5.64
N ILE A 252 -30.58 -21.38 5.12
CA ILE A 252 -29.43 -21.01 4.27
C ILE A 252 -29.91 -20.29 3.01
N GLN A 253 -30.93 -20.84 2.34
CA GLN A 253 -31.49 -20.22 1.14
C GLN A 253 -32.04 -18.82 1.43
N LYS A 254 -32.84 -18.68 2.50
CA LYS A 254 -33.36 -17.36 2.94
C LYS A 254 -32.23 -16.37 3.21
N ALA A 255 -31.14 -16.80 3.84
CA ALA A 255 -30.00 -15.94 4.11
C ALA A 255 -29.27 -15.48 2.83
N ILE A 256 -29.14 -16.35 1.82
CA ILE A 256 -28.53 -16.01 0.52
C ILE A 256 -29.39 -15.02 -0.26
N GLU A 257 -30.71 -15.25 -0.29
CA GLU A 257 -31.67 -14.35 -0.95
C GLU A 257 -31.68 -12.98 -0.27
N GLU A 258 -31.70 -12.96 1.05
CA GLU A 258 -31.64 -11.71 1.82
C GLU A 258 -30.30 -10.99 1.59
N SER A 259 -29.16 -11.69 1.66
CA SER A 259 -27.84 -11.11 1.39
C SER A 259 -27.76 -10.47 0.00
N SER A 260 -28.39 -11.08 -1.00
CA SER A 260 -28.46 -10.52 -2.36
C SER A 260 -29.21 -9.20 -2.44
N ARG A 261 -30.23 -9.02 -1.58
CA ARG A 261 -31.06 -7.81 -1.50
C ARG A 261 -30.45 -6.74 -0.60
N THR A 262 -29.88 -7.11 0.55
CA THR A 262 -29.41 -6.17 1.58
C THR A 262 -27.92 -5.87 1.51
N LYS A 263 -27.17 -6.68 0.75
CA LYS A 263 -25.68 -6.72 0.74
C LYS A 263 -25.06 -7.11 2.08
N GLU A 264 -25.85 -7.49 3.08
CA GLU A 264 -25.31 -7.98 4.35
C GLU A 264 -24.64 -9.36 4.14
N PRO A 265 -23.47 -9.65 4.73
CA PRO A 265 -22.84 -10.96 4.64
C PRO A 265 -23.77 -12.10 5.12
N VAL A 266 -23.80 -13.20 4.37
CA VAL A 266 -24.68 -14.37 4.64
C VAL A 266 -24.54 -14.88 6.07
N SER A 267 -23.32 -14.92 6.61
CA SER A 267 -23.08 -15.43 7.97
C SER A 267 -23.66 -14.53 9.06
N LYS A 268 -23.72 -13.19 8.85
CA LYS A 268 -24.35 -12.26 9.81
C LYS A 268 -25.87 -12.46 9.83
N ILE A 269 -26.46 -12.66 8.64
CA ILE A 269 -27.89 -13.01 8.53
C ILE A 269 -28.18 -14.33 9.24
N ILE A 270 -27.33 -15.35 9.05
CA ILE A 270 -27.48 -16.65 9.74
C ILE A 270 -27.37 -16.52 11.25
N GLN A 271 -26.41 -15.75 11.79
CA GLN A 271 -26.32 -15.47 13.22
C GLN A 271 -27.61 -14.84 13.79
N ARG A 272 -28.28 -14.01 13.00
CA ARG A 272 -29.56 -13.42 13.39
C ARG A 272 -30.72 -14.41 13.33
N LEU A 273 -30.71 -15.33 12.37
CA LEU A 273 -31.80 -16.30 12.13
C LEU A 273 -31.71 -17.55 13.04
N ILE A 274 -30.52 -17.97 13.44
CA ILE A 274 -30.29 -19.17 14.23
C ILE A 274 -29.68 -18.79 15.58
N LYS A 275 -30.42 -19.04 16.65
CA LYS A 275 -29.95 -18.79 18.01
C LYS A 275 -28.75 -19.71 18.33
N ASP A 276 -27.75 -19.16 19.00
CA ASP A 276 -26.56 -19.88 19.50
C ASP A 276 -25.70 -20.55 18.41
N VAL A 277 -25.90 -20.20 17.13
CA VAL A 277 -25.04 -20.65 16.03
C VAL A 277 -23.64 -20.04 16.17
N LYS A 278 -22.60 -20.86 16.01
CA LYS A 278 -21.23 -20.38 16.02
C LYS A 278 -20.79 -20.01 14.61
N VAL A 279 -20.26 -18.81 14.45
CA VAL A 279 -19.64 -18.36 13.19
C VAL A 279 -18.21 -17.97 13.44
N ILE A 280 -17.32 -18.50 12.62
CA ILE A 280 -15.91 -18.13 12.56
C ILE A 280 -15.70 -17.41 11.23
N THR A 281 -15.13 -16.22 11.25
CA THR A 281 -14.89 -15.40 10.06
C THR A 281 -13.40 -15.21 9.86
N GLN A 282 -12.98 -15.22 8.60
CA GLN A 282 -11.66 -14.81 8.17
C GLN A 282 -11.81 -13.79 7.04
N ILE A 283 -10.98 -12.75 7.05
CA ILE A 283 -10.92 -11.76 5.98
C ILE A 283 -9.50 -11.84 5.41
N ILE A 284 -9.41 -12.10 4.11
CA ILE A 284 -8.15 -12.18 3.37
C ILE A 284 -8.21 -11.22 2.18
N PRO A 285 -7.09 -10.92 1.50
CA PRO A 285 -7.11 -10.18 0.24
C PRO A 285 -8.08 -10.79 -0.78
N GLY A 286 -8.77 -9.93 -1.53
CA GLY A 286 -9.59 -10.35 -2.66
C GLY A 286 -8.75 -10.83 -3.84
N GLU A 287 -9.36 -11.58 -4.76
CA GLU A 287 -8.67 -12.11 -5.96
C GLU A 287 -8.16 -11.02 -6.91
N ALA A 288 -8.72 -9.81 -6.79
CA ALA A 288 -8.34 -8.64 -7.58
C ALA A 288 -7.06 -7.95 -7.10
N VAL A 289 -6.62 -8.27 -5.89
CA VAL A 289 -5.41 -7.71 -5.29
C VAL A 289 -4.18 -8.28 -6.00
N PRO A 290 -3.20 -7.44 -6.40
CA PRO A 290 -2.01 -7.95 -7.06
C PRO A 290 -1.20 -8.86 -6.11
N ASP A 291 -0.62 -9.93 -6.65
CA ASP A 291 0.33 -10.73 -5.89
C ASP A 291 1.55 -9.88 -5.48
N MET A 292 2.12 -10.16 -4.31
CA MET A 292 3.35 -9.50 -3.88
C MET A 292 4.53 -9.90 -4.81
N THR A 293 4.99 -8.96 -5.64
CA THR A 293 6.18 -9.13 -6.48
C THR A 293 7.45 -8.98 -5.65
N LYS A 294 8.22 -10.07 -5.54
CA LYS A 294 9.42 -10.18 -4.68
C LYS A 294 10.71 -10.16 -5.49
N ARG A 295 11.76 -9.57 -4.91
CA ARG A 295 13.11 -9.65 -5.48
C ARG A 295 13.69 -11.04 -5.18
N SER A 296 13.70 -11.93 -6.18
CA SER A 296 14.42 -13.20 -6.05
C SER A 296 15.91 -12.94 -5.84
N GLY A 297 16.50 -13.54 -4.80
CA GLY A 297 17.95 -13.55 -4.61
C GLY A 297 18.66 -14.12 -5.84
N LYS A 298 19.92 -13.72 -6.06
CA LYS A 298 20.75 -14.37 -7.08
C LYS A 298 20.82 -15.86 -6.76
N LYS A 299 20.33 -16.71 -7.68
CA LYS A 299 20.68 -18.13 -7.69
C LYS A 299 22.17 -18.30 -8.00
#